data_AF-A0A839P8S0-F1
#
_entry.id   AF-A0A839P8S0-F1
#
_cell.length_a   1.000
_cell.length_b   1.000
_cell.length_c   1.000
_cell.angle_alpha   90.00
_cell.angle_beta   90.00
_cell.angle_gamma   90.00
#
_symmetry.space_group_name_H-M   'P 1'
#
loop_
_entity.id
_entity.type
_entity.pdbx_description
1 polymer ?
#
loop_
_entity_poly.entity_id
_entity_poly.type
_entity_poly.pdbx_seq_one_letter_code
_entity_poly.pdbx_strand_id
1 'polypeptide(L)'
;MLVITIFDDRQDDFWRQTLAQGVGNQKAFLAKYEAFVKGMQADAAHLPQAEQDAIFGRVVARNAEYMALAQVDREALKAKLGMPNSFNGPNSLGKVAAETAVRATVWNSVGALFRLFR
;
A
#
# COMPACT_ATOMS: atom_id res chain seq x y z
N MET A 1 -0.78 -23.26 -1.08
CA MET A 1 -1.33 -22.29 -0.09
C MET A 1 -0.25 -21.43 0.58
N LEU A 2 0.96 -21.96 0.86
CA LEU A 2 2.10 -21.20 1.44
C LEU A 2 2.68 -20.07 0.56
N VAL A 3 2.55 -20.16 -0.76
CA VAL A 3 3.10 -19.13 -1.67
C VAL A 3 2.32 -17.82 -1.56
N ILE A 4 0.99 -17.90 -1.48
CA ILE A 4 0.11 -16.73 -1.39
C ILE A 4 0.36 -15.93 -0.10
N THR A 5 0.64 -16.61 1.02
CA THR A 5 0.93 -15.95 2.30
C THR A 5 2.24 -15.15 2.27
N ILE A 6 3.23 -15.56 1.46
CA ILE A 6 4.48 -14.81 1.30
C ILE A 6 4.23 -13.45 0.62
N PHE A 7 3.40 -13.43 -0.43
CA PHE A 7 3.03 -12.17 -1.09
C PHE A 7 2.18 -11.29 -0.18
N ASP A 8 1.34 -11.91 0.65
CA ASP A 8 0.57 -11.21 1.66
C ASP A 8 1.45 -10.52 2.71
N ASP A 9 2.44 -11.24 3.26
CA ASP A 9 3.35 -10.71 4.29
C ASP A 9 4.22 -9.58 3.72
N ARG A 10 4.71 -9.73 2.49
CA ARG A 10 5.50 -8.70 1.80
C ARG A 10 4.69 -7.43 1.55
N GLN A 11 3.41 -7.56 1.22
CA GLN A 11 2.52 -6.41 1.10
C GLN A 11 2.32 -5.72 2.45
N ASP A 12 2.14 -6.48 3.54
CA ASP A 12 2.02 -5.91 4.88
C ASP A 12 3.30 -5.17 5.28
N ASP A 13 4.46 -5.75 5.00
CA ASP A 13 5.75 -5.12 5.27
C ASP A 13 5.96 -3.83 4.45
N PHE A 14 5.57 -3.83 3.18
CA PHE A 14 5.57 -2.62 2.36
C PHE A 14 4.75 -1.50 3.02
N TRP A 15 3.55 -1.82 3.50
CA TRP A 15 2.67 -0.85 4.14
C TRP A 15 3.15 -0.42 5.51
N ARG A 16 3.68 -1.34 6.34
CA ARG A 16 4.30 -1.01 7.63
C ARG A 16 5.45 -0.02 7.44
N GLN A 17 6.36 -0.30 6.50
CA GLN A 17 7.49 0.58 6.21
C GLN A 17 7.03 1.94 5.69
N THR A 18 6.03 1.96 4.81
CA THR A 18 5.44 3.19 4.28
C THR A 18 4.81 4.03 5.39
N LEU A 19 4.10 3.40 6.32
CA LEU A 19 3.48 4.10 7.45
C LEU A 19 4.51 4.61 8.46
N ALA A 20 5.58 3.85 8.70
CA ALA A 20 6.67 4.22 9.60
C ALA A 20 7.53 5.38 9.07
N GLN A 21 7.87 5.35 7.78
CA GLN A 21 8.65 6.40 7.11
C GLN A 21 7.82 7.65 6.77
N GLY A 22 6.50 7.53 6.84
CA GLY A 22 5.58 8.51 6.28
C GLY A 22 5.44 8.33 4.76
N VAL A 23 4.26 8.68 4.25
CA VAL A 23 4.06 8.77 2.80
C VAL A 23 4.79 10.04 2.37
N GLY A 24 5.91 9.89 1.67
CA GLY A 24 6.62 11.03 1.07
C GLY A 24 5.74 11.75 0.03
N ASN A 25 6.36 12.54 -0.85
CA ASN A 25 5.61 13.09 -1.99
C ASN A 25 5.06 11.97 -2.90
N GLN A 26 4.03 12.29 -3.67
CA GLN A 26 3.34 11.35 -4.57
C GLN A 26 4.27 10.54 -5.46
N LYS A 27 5.28 11.22 -6.03
CA LYS A 27 6.23 10.60 -6.95
C LYS A 27 7.08 9.56 -6.23
N ALA A 28 7.53 9.84 -5.02
CA ALA A 28 8.30 8.91 -4.21
C ALA A 28 7.47 7.68 -3.80
N PHE A 29 6.20 7.87 -3.43
CA PHE A 29 5.30 6.75 -3.15
C PHE A 29 5.08 5.88 -4.38
N LEU A 30 4.71 6.48 -5.52
CA LEU A 30 4.45 5.76 -6.76
C LEU A 30 5.69 4.98 -7.23
N ALA A 31 6.88 5.58 -7.16
CA ALA A 31 8.12 4.90 -7.52
C ALA A 31 8.43 3.71 -6.61
N LYS A 32 8.26 3.87 -5.29
CA LYS A 32 8.44 2.78 -4.32
C LYS A 32 7.42 1.66 -4.55
N TYR A 33 6.18 2.04 -4.85
CA TYR A 33 5.09 1.11 -5.13
C TYR A 33 5.30 0.33 -6.43
N GLU A 34 5.71 1.00 -7.49
CA GLU A 34 6.04 0.37 -8.77
C GLU A 34 7.21 -0.61 -8.62
N ALA A 35 8.25 -0.24 -7.87
CA ALA A 35 9.37 -1.13 -7.56
C ALA A 35 8.91 -2.38 -6.78
N PHE A 36 8.01 -2.20 -5.81
CA PHE A 36 7.41 -3.31 -5.05
C PHE A 36 6.63 -4.26 -5.97
N VAL A 37 5.76 -3.74 -6.85
CA VAL A 37 4.98 -4.56 -7.79
C VAL A 37 5.88 -5.30 -8.77
N LYS A 38 6.91 -4.64 -9.32
CA LYS A 38 7.90 -5.28 -10.19
C LYS A 38 8.65 -6.41 -9.49
N GLY A 39 9.02 -6.21 -8.22
CA GLY A 39 9.62 -7.26 -7.40
C GLY A 39 8.70 -8.48 -7.26
N MET A 40 7.42 -8.26 -6.94
CA MET A 40 6.45 -9.35 -6.87
C MET A 40 6.24 -10.06 -8.20
N GLN A 41 6.23 -9.33 -9.33
CA GLN A 41 6.15 -9.91 -10.68
C GLN A 41 7.35 -10.79 -10.99
N ALA A 42 8.57 -10.33 -10.70
CA ALA A 42 9.76 -11.14 -10.87
C ALA A 42 9.70 -12.43 -10.03
N ASP A 43 9.24 -12.31 -8.78
CA ASP A 43 9.13 -13.45 -7.87
C ASP A 43 7.98 -14.39 -8.25
N ALA A 44 6.91 -13.92 -8.88
CA ALA A 44 5.79 -14.75 -9.33
C ALA A 44 5.99 -15.34 -10.74
N ALA A 45 6.96 -14.86 -11.52
CA ALA A 45 7.12 -15.20 -12.94
C ALA A 45 7.39 -16.70 -13.20
N HIS A 46 7.90 -17.42 -12.20
CA HIS A 46 8.17 -18.86 -12.29
C HIS A 46 6.93 -19.73 -11.98
N LEU A 47 5.83 -19.13 -11.52
CA LEU A 47 4.60 -19.84 -11.16
C LEU A 47 3.68 -20.01 -12.37
N PRO A 48 2.76 -20.99 -12.35
CA PRO A 48 1.70 -21.10 -13.35
C PRO A 48 0.83 -19.83 -13.40
N GLN A 49 0.31 -19.49 -14.59
CA GLN A 49 -0.51 -18.30 -14.79
C GLN A 49 -1.69 -18.22 -13.81
N ALA A 50 -2.38 -19.33 -13.56
CA ALA A 50 -3.50 -19.36 -12.62
C ALA A 50 -3.10 -19.00 -11.17
N GLU A 51 -1.87 -19.35 -10.77
CA GLU A 51 -1.34 -18.95 -9.46
C GLU A 51 -0.93 -17.49 -9.44
N GLN A 52 -0.30 -17.00 -10.51
CA GLN A 52 0.01 -15.58 -10.67
C GLN A 52 -1.25 -14.73 -10.58
N ASP A 53 -2.30 -15.08 -11.32
CA ASP A 53 -3.58 -14.37 -11.32
C ASP A 53 -4.23 -14.36 -9.93
N ALA A 54 -4.18 -15.49 -9.20
CA ALA A 54 -4.69 -15.58 -7.84
C ALA A 54 -3.89 -14.69 -6.86
N ILE A 55 -2.56 -14.67 -6.99
CA ILE A 55 -1.67 -13.83 -6.19
C ILE A 55 -1.95 -12.35 -6.46
N PHE A 56 -1.92 -11.93 -7.73
CA PHE A 56 -2.12 -10.53 -8.08
C PHE A 56 -3.53 -10.06 -7.76
N GLY A 57 -4.56 -10.87 -8.04
CA GLY A 57 -5.93 -10.55 -7.67
C GLY A 57 -6.08 -10.27 -6.17
N ARG A 58 -5.44 -11.08 -5.32
CA ARG A 58 -5.46 -10.88 -3.87
C ARG A 58 -4.67 -9.63 -3.45
N VAL A 59 -3.48 -9.42 -4.01
CA VAL A 59 -2.66 -8.23 -3.75
C VAL A 59 -3.40 -6.95 -4.12
N VAL A 60 -4.07 -6.92 -5.28
CA VAL A 60 -4.90 -5.78 -5.71
C VAL A 60 -6.02 -5.51 -4.71
N ALA A 61 -6.76 -6.55 -4.31
CA ALA A 61 -7.87 -6.42 -3.38
C ALA A 61 -7.42 -5.88 -2.01
N ARG A 62 -6.34 -6.44 -1.44
CA ARG A 62 -5.78 -5.97 -0.17
C ARG A 62 -5.21 -4.56 -0.29
N ASN A 63 -4.61 -4.21 -1.42
CA ASN A 63 -4.09 -2.86 -1.61
C ASN A 63 -5.21 -1.83 -1.65
N ALA A 64 -6.33 -2.14 -2.31
CA ALA A 64 -7.51 -1.28 -2.31
C ALA A 64 -8.08 -1.09 -0.90
N GLU A 65 -8.16 -2.16 -0.10
CA GLU A 65 -8.56 -2.10 1.30
C GLU A 65 -7.62 -1.20 2.11
N TYR A 66 -6.31 -1.40 1.98
CA TYR A 66 -5.31 -0.62 2.72
C TYR A 66 -5.30 0.83 2.32
N MET A 67 -5.48 1.15 1.04
CA MET A 67 -5.62 2.53 0.59
C MET A 67 -6.88 3.19 1.15
N ALA A 68 -8.02 2.49 1.14
CA ALA A 68 -9.27 2.99 1.70
C ALA A 68 -9.14 3.26 3.21
N LEU A 69 -8.55 2.32 3.95
CA LEU A 69 -8.26 2.51 5.38
C LEU A 69 -7.25 3.65 5.61
N ALA A 70 -6.16 3.74 4.84
CA ALA A 70 -5.19 4.81 4.96
C ALA A 70 -5.80 6.21 4.73
N GLN A 71 -6.85 6.31 3.91
CA GLN A 71 -7.56 7.54 3.60
C GLN A 71 -8.51 7.95 4.73
N VAL A 72 -9.25 6.99 5.31
CA VAL A 72 -10.31 7.27 6.28
C VAL A 72 -9.80 7.20 7.72
N ASP A 73 -8.99 6.19 8.04
CA ASP A 73 -8.48 5.92 9.39
C ASP A 73 -7.10 5.24 9.34
N ARG A 74 -6.06 6.07 9.39
CA ARG A 74 -4.67 5.61 9.38
C ARG A 74 -4.33 4.74 10.60
N GLU A 75 -4.97 4.98 11.75
CA GLU A 75 -4.70 4.21 12.96
C GLU A 75 -5.37 2.83 12.87
N ALA A 76 -6.56 2.73 12.26
CA ALA A 76 -7.16 1.44 11.93
C ALA A 76 -6.27 0.61 10.99
N LEU A 77 -5.62 1.24 10.00
CA LEU A 77 -4.65 0.53 9.14
C LEU A 77 -3.43 0.05 9.94
N LYS A 78 -2.86 0.88 10.82
CA LYS A 78 -1.74 0.46 11.70
C LYS A 78 -2.13 -0.73 12.57
N ALA A 79 -3.30 -0.67 13.19
CA ALA A 79 -3.84 -1.74 14.01
C ALA A 79 -4.00 -3.04 13.21
N LYS A 80 -4.56 -2.96 11.98
CA LYS A 80 -4.69 -4.10 11.07
C LYS A 80 -3.33 -4.73 10.71
N LEU A 81 -2.29 -3.90 10.59
CA LEU A 81 -0.93 -4.35 10.29
C LEU A 81 -0.13 -4.80 11.51
N GLY A 82 -0.72 -4.79 12.72
CA GLY A 82 -0.04 -5.16 13.96
C GLY A 82 1.02 -4.15 14.41
N MET A 83 0.96 -2.90 13.93
CA MET A 83 1.89 -1.85 14.35
C MET A 83 1.46 -1.27 15.70
N PRO A 84 2.41 -0.89 16.58
CA PRO A 84 2.07 -0.24 17.84
C PRO A 84 1.41 1.13 17.60
N ASN A 85 0.31 1.38 18.31
CA ASN A 85 -0.39 2.67 18.32
C ASN A 85 0.38 3.68 19.18
N SER A 86 1.54 4.14 18.71
CA SER A 86 2.29 5.20 19.41
C SER A 86 1.68 6.56 19.09
N PHE A 87 0.97 7.13 20.05
CA PHE A 87 0.43 8.49 20.03
C PHE A 87 1.55 9.55 20.18
N ASN A 88 1.33 10.73 19.59
CA ASN A 88 2.04 12.02 19.72
C ASN A 88 3.16 12.40 18.73
N GLY A 89 2.80 13.28 17.79
CA GLY A 89 3.62 14.41 17.36
C GLY A 89 2.74 15.68 17.34
N PRO A 90 3.18 16.82 17.90
CA PRO A 90 2.33 17.99 18.11
C PRO A 90 2.15 18.82 16.83
N ASN A 91 0.95 19.40 16.68
CA ASN A 91 0.61 20.57 15.86
C ASN A 91 0.84 20.51 14.33
N SER A 92 -0.27 20.53 13.57
CA SER A 92 -0.55 21.66 12.63
C SER A 92 -1.80 21.39 11.79
N LEU A 93 -2.95 21.85 12.28
CA LEU A 93 -4.19 21.91 11.51
C LEU A 93 -4.07 22.73 10.20
N GLY A 94 -3.02 23.53 10.03
CA GLY A 94 -2.67 24.20 8.76
C GLY A 94 -1.92 23.32 7.74
N LYS A 95 -1.29 22.21 8.14
CA LYS A 95 -0.59 21.27 7.25
C LYS A 95 -1.52 20.15 6.76
N VAL A 96 -2.58 19.87 7.52
CA VAL A 96 -3.60 18.85 7.20
C VAL A 96 -4.30 19.13 5.88
N ALA A 97 -4.59 20.39 5.51
CA ALA A 97 -5.29 20.69 4.27
C ALA A 97 -4.42 20.43 3.02
N ALA A 98 -3.14 20.82 3.05
CA ALA A 98 -2.21 20.59 1.95
C ALA A 98 -1.77 19.11 1.87
N GLU A 99 -1.53 18.45 3.01
CA GLU A 99 -1.26 17.01 3.03
C GLU A 99 -2.48 16.21 2.57
N THR A 100 -3.71 16.58 2.94
CA THR A 100 -4.93 15.87 2.49
C THR A 100 -5.12 15.98 0.98
N ALA A 101 -4.89 17.14 0.38
CA ALA A 101 -5.00 17.33 -1.06
C ALA A 101 -3.94 16.52 -1.85
N VAL A 102 -2.68 16.54 -1.39
CA VAL A 102 -1.61 15.74 -2.01
C VAL A 102 -1.89 14.25 -1.82
N ARG A 103 -2.28 13.83 -0.61
CA ARG A 103 -2.56 12.44 -0.26
C ARG A 103 -3.75 11.86 -1.05
N ALA A 104 -4.83 12.63 -1.24
CA ALA A 104 -5.95 12.23 -2.10
C ALA A 104 -5.53 12.06 -3.57
N THR A 105 -4.64 12.93 -4.06
CA THR A 105 -4.12 12.84 -5.44
C THR A 105 -3.19 11.64 -5.61
N VAL A 106 -2.35 11.34 -4.61
CA VAL A 106 -1.51 10.14 -4.56
C VAL A 106 -2.36 8.88 -4.68
N TRP A 107 -3.38 8.76 -3.84
CA TRP A 107 -4.22 7.57 -3.80
C TRP A 107 -5.05 7.38 -5.06
N ASN A 108 -5.54 8.45 -5.68
CA ASN A 108 -6.23 8.35 -6.97
C ASN A 108 -5.31 7.82 -8.09
N SER A 109 -4.04 8.24 -8.14
CA SER A 109 -3.09 7.72 -9.13
C SER A 109 -2.68 6.27 -8.87
N VAL A 110 -2.53 5.86 -7.61
CA VAL A 110 -2.23 4.46 -7.26
C VAL A 110 -3.42 3.56 -7.62
N GLY A 111 -4.65 4.00 -7.35
CA GLY A 111 -5.85 3.29 -7.78
C GLY A 111 -5.95 3.18 -9.31
N ALA A 112 -5.50 4.20 -10.04
CA ALA A 112 -5.43 4.17 -11.50
C ALA A 112 -4.40 3.15 -12.03
N LEU A 113 -3.25 2.99 -11.37
CA LEU A 113 -2.30 1.91 -11.71
C LEU A 113 -2.97 0.53 -11.60
N PHE A 114 -3.82 0.31 -10.61
CA PHE A 114 -4.56 -0.94 -10.48
C PHE A 114 -5.63 -1.16 -11.52
N ARG A 115 -6.30 -0.09 -11.97
CA ARG A 115 -7.29 -0.19 -13.05
C ARG A 115 -6.65 -0.54 -14.39
N LEU A 116 -5.38 -0.24 -14.60
CA LEU A 116 -4.65 -0.62 -15.81
C LEU A 116 -4.31 -2.12 -15.88
N PHE A 117 -4.43 -2.86 -14.78
CA PHE A 117 -4.21 -4.31 -14.73
C PHE A 117 -5.52 -5.13 -14.86
N ARG A 118 -6.65 -4.50 -15.25
CA ARG A 118 -7.96 -5.17 -15.42
C ARG A 118 -8.44 -5.15 -16.86
#